data_AF-A0A8J2VCJ9-F1
#
_entry.id   AF-A0A8J2VCJ9-F1
#
_cell.length_a   1.000
_cell.length_b   1.000
_cell.length_c   1.000
_cell.angle_alpha   90.00
_cell.angle_beta   90.00
_cell.angle_gamma   90.00
#
_symmetry.space_group_name_H-M   'P 1'
#
loop_
_entity.id
_entity.type
_entity.pdbx_description
1 polymer ?
#
loop_
_entity_poly.entity_id
_entity_poly.type
_entity_poly.pdbx_seq_one_letter_code
_entity_poly.pdbx_strand_id
1 'polypeptide(L)'
;MAKPIRDIHRVEPTPEQVQAQAIQDLIKAIADNRETILDLLEIVRQLQEMGVLAIIKGLLENRHDVGLIAIQQLNQPKMHHLLKNAVTLVQGLGEIEPVRVQKMFHGLSRGLEASEQVMSNGKTPSLWEMAKYARDPAIRLSMATMLAILRGMGESFRDESNREEK
;
A
#
# COMPACT_ATOMS: atom_id res chain seq x y z
N MET A 1 -63.94 14.46 47.98
CA MET A 1 -62.61 15.06 48.19
C MET A 1 -61.63 13.93 48.49
N ALA A 2 -60.60 13.74 47.66
CA ALA A 2 -59.60 12.68 47.84
C ALA A 2 -58.52 13.11 48.85
N LYS A 3 -58.11 12.20 49.74
CA LYS A 3 -57.07 12.46 50.76
C LYS A 3 -55.68 12.49 50.10
N PRO A 4 -54.77 13.39 50.53
CA PRO A 4 -53.44 13.49 49.92
C PRO A 4 -52.57 12.27 50.27
N ILE A 5 -51.86 11.74 49.28
CA ILE A 5 -50.85 10.70 49.44
C ILE A 5 -49.66 11.34 50.18
N ARG A 6 -49.30 10.77 51.34
CA ARG A 6 -48.29 11.32 52.26
C ARG A 6 -46.98 10.57 52.28
N ASP A 7 -46.83 9.52 51.48
CA ASP A 7 -45.62 8.72 51.49
C ASP A 7 -45.23 8.31 50.07
N ILE A 8 -44.09 8.79 49.62
CA ILE A 8 -43.46 8.40 48.36
C ILE A 8 -42.16 7.71 48.75
N HIS A 9 -42.22 6.40 48.93
CA HIS A 9 -41.03 5.58 49.12
C HIS A 9 -40.31 5.44 47.77
N ARG A 10 -39.27 6.24 47.57
CA ARG A 10 -38.37 6.08 46.43
C ARG A 10 -37.47 4.89 46.71
N VAL A 11 -37.77 3.75 46.10
CA VAL A 11 -36.92 2.56 46.15
C VAL A 11 -35.70 2.85 45.29
N GLU A 12 -34.57 3.20 45.91
CA GLU A 12 -33.30 3.29 45.20
C GLU A 12 -32.84 1.86 44.86
N PRO A 13 -32.60 1.56 43.58
CA PRO A 13 -32.22 0.22 43.17
C PRO A 13 -30.90 -0.17 43.83
N THR A 14 -30.85 -1.37 44.39
CA THR A 14 -29.62 -1.88 45.01
C THR A 14 -28.52 -2.04 43.93
N PRO A 15 -27.23 -2.03 44.30
CA PRO A 15 -26.13 -2.20 43.34
C PRO A 15 -26.27 -3.45 42.48
N GLU A 16 -26.82 -4.52 43.06
CA GLU A 16 -27.12 -5.79 42.39
C GLU A 16 -28.24 -5.65 41.34
N GLN A 17 -29.28 -4.85 41.64
CA GLN A 17 -30.37 -4.56 40.70
C GLN A 17 -29.90 -3.68 39.53
N VAL A 18 -29.02 -2.72 39.80
CA VAL A 18 -28.39 -1.89 38.75
C VAL A 18 -27.52 -2.73 37.83
N GLN A 19 -26.72 -3.64 38.40
CA GLN A 19 -25.86 -4.52 37.62
C GLN A 19 -26.68 -5.54 36.79
N ALA A 20 -27.74 -6.10 37.36
CA ALA A 20 -28.65 -6.99 36.64
C ALA A 20 -29.35 -6.27 35.47
N GLN A 21 -29.78 -5.03 35.67
CA GLN A 21 -30.40 -4.22 34.62
C GLN A 21 -29.40 -3.89 33.51
N ALA A 22 -28.17 -3.48 33.85
CA ALA A 22 -27.13 -3.19 32.88
C ALA A 22 -26.77 -4.41 32.01
N ILE A 23 -26.74 -5.61 32.60
CA ILE A 23 -26.52 -6.86 31.86
C ILE A 23 -27.69 -7.14 30.92
N GLN A 24 -28.94 -6.95 31.37
CA GLN A 24 -30.12 -7.14 30.51
C GLN A 24 -30.15 -6.16 29.34
N ASP A 25 -29.80 -4.91 29.58
CA ASP A 25 -29.76 -3.87 28.55
C ASP A 25 -28.66 -4.17 27.51
N LEU A 26 -27.50 -4.67 27.96
CA LEU A 26 -26.43 -5.13 27.07
C LEU A 26 -26.88 -6.34 26.23
N ILE A 27 -27.53 -7.33 26.85
CA ILE A 27 -28.06 -8.51 26.15
C ILE A 27 -29.07 -8.09 25.08
N LYS A 28 -29.97 -7.16 25.38
CA LYS A 28 -30.91 -6.60 24.41
C LYS A 28 -30.20 -5.91 23.26
N ALA A 29 -29.26 -5.01 23.55
CA ALA A 29 -28.51 -4.29 22.53
C ALA A 29 -27.74 -5.25 21.61
N ILE A 30 -27.18 -6.33 22.16
CA ILE A 30 -26.49 -7.37 21.39
C ILE A 30 -27.49 -8.19 20.55
N ALA A 31 -28.62 -8.56 21.12
CA ALA A 31 -29.65 -9.34 20.43
C ALA A 31 -30.27 -8.56 19.26
N ASP A 32 -30.54 -7.27 19.45
CA ASP A 32 -31.11 -6.39 18.43
C ASP A 32 -30.13 -6.11 17.27
N ASN A 33 -28.82 -6.23 17.51
CA ASN A 33 -27.76 -5.99 16.52
C ASN A 33 -26.96 -7.26 16.20
N ARG A 34 -27.58 -8.43 16.33
CA ARG A 34 -26.90 -9.73 16.24
C ARG A 34 -26.07 -9.89 14.97
N GLU A 35 -26.63 -9.55 13.80
CA GLU A 35 -25.94 -9.69 12.52
C GLU A 35 -24.73 -8.76 12.43
N THR A 36 -24.89 -7.47 12.74
CA THR A 36 -23.80 -6.49 12.74
C THR A 36 -22.66 -6.85 13.70
N ILE A 37 -22.98 -7.43 14.86
CA ILE A 37 -21.98 -7.88 15.82
C ILE A 37 -21.24 -9.12 15.29
N LEU A 38 -21.94 -10.04 14.63
CA LEU A 38 -21.31 -11.21 13.99
C LEU A 38 -20.38 -10.77 12.86
N ASP A 39 -20.81 -9.83 12.02
CA ASP A 39 -19.99 -9.27 10.94
C ASP A 39 -18.74 -8.57 11.49
N LEU A 40 -18.90 -7.77 12.56
CA LEU A 40 -17.78 -7.12 13.25
C LEU A 40 -16.80 -8.17 13.80
N LEU A 41 -17.30 -9.22 14.43
CA LEU A 41 -16.48 -10.32 14.95
C LEU A 41 -15.74 -11.04 13.82
N GLU A 42 -16.38 -11.22 12.66
CA GLU A 42 -15.75 -11.81 11.49
C GLU A 42 -14.64 -10.91 10.93
N ILE A 43 -14.88 -9.60 10.81
CA ILE A 43 -13.85 -8.62 10.42
C ILE A 43 -12.67 -8.68 11.40
N VAL A 44 -12.95 -8.66 12.71
CA VAL A 44 -11.91 -8.76 13.75
C VAL A 44 -11.14 -10.08 13.62
N ARG A 45 -11.82 -11.19 13.33
CA ARG A 45 -11.18 -12.49 13.12
C ARG A 45 -10.29 -12.49 11.88
N GLN A 46 -10.76 -11.95 10.76
CA GLN A 46 -9.98 -11.83 9.54
C GLN A 46 -8.73 -10.94 9.76
N LEU A 47 -8.89 -9.82 10.48
CA LEU A 47 -7.76 -8.95 10.86
C LEU A 47 -6.77 -9.65 11.79
N GLN A 48 -7.24 -10.55 12.67
CA GLN A 48 -6.37 -11.40 13.49
C GLN A 48 -5.61 -12.42 12.63
N GLU A 49 -6.29 -13.12 11.71
CA GLU A 49 -5.72 -14.13 10.82
C GLU A 49 -4.67 -13.54 9.87
N MET A 50 -4.91 -12.34 9.36
CA MET A 50 -3.94 -11.58 8.54
C MET A 50 -2.78 -10.99 9.36
N GLY A 51 -2.76 -11.16 10.69
CA GLY A 51 -1.71 -10.63 11.57
C GLY A 51 -1.79 -9.12 11.81
N VAL A 52 -2.82 -8.43 11.31
CA VAL A 52 -2.97 -6.97 11.44
C VAL A 52 -3.14 -6.57 12.91
N LEU A 53 -3.96 -7.30 13.68
CA LEU A 53 -4.15 -7.02 15.10
C LEU A 53 -2.86 -7.27 15.91
N ALA A 54 -2.05 -8.25 15.52
CA ALA A 54 -0.74 -8.50 16.14
C ALA A 54 0.25 -7.36 15.87
N ILE A 55 0.24 -6.81 14.65
CA ILE A 55 1.04 -5.62 14.29
C ILE A 55 0.59 -4.41 15.12
N ILE A 56 -0.71 -4.12 15.18
CA ILE A 56 -1.25 -3.00 15.96
C ILE A 56 -0.89 -3.15 17.45
N LYS A 57 -1.05 -4.35 18.00
CA LYS A 57 -0.70 -4.66 19.39
C LYS A 57 0.80 -4.47 19.64
N GLY A 58 1.65 -5.02 18.76
CA GLY A 58 3.10 -4.85 18.85
C GLY A 58 3.55 -3.39 18.75
N LEU A 59 2.89 -2.58 17.94
CA LEU A 59 3.14 -1.14 17.84
C LEU A 59 2.76 -0.39 19.13
N LEU A 60 1.62 -0.73 19.75
CA LEU A 60 1.15 -0.11 20.99
C LEU A 60 2.01 -0.51 22.21
N GLU A 61 2.42 -1.78 22.28
CA GLU A 61 3.28 -2.30 23.33
C GLU A 61 4.68 -1.67 23.25
N ASN A 62 5.23 -1.53 22.04
CA ASN A 62 6.56 -0.95 21.77
C ASN A 62 6.53 0.56 21.46
N ARG A 63 5.52 1.28 21.97
CA ARG A 63 5.32 2.72 21.74
C ARG A 63 6.54 3.60 22.07
N HIS A 64 7.37 3.16 23.03
CA HIS A 64 8.57 3.91 23.45
C HIS A 64 9.81 3.62 22.60
N ASP A 65 9.90 2.45 21.95
CA ASP A 65 11.13 2.01 21.27
C ASP A 65 11.09 2.08 19.75
N VAL A 66 9.90 2.00 19.12
CA VAL A 66 9.83 1.89 17.64
C VAL A 66 8.70 2.72 17.03
N GLY A 67 7.54 2.79 17.68
CA GLY A 67 6.34 3.41 17.09
C GLY A 67 6.45 4.93 16.88
N LEU A 68 6.91 5.67 17.89
CA LEU A 68 6.95 7.13 17.81
C LEU A 68 8.08 7.64 16.90
N ILE A 69 9.24 6.98 16.94
CA ILE A 69 10.42 7.36 16.14
C ILE A 69 10.21 7.00 14.66
N ALA A 70 9.65 5.83 14.35
CA ALA A 70 9.33 5.46 12.97
C ALA A 70 8.26 6.38 12.37
N ILE A 71 7.20 6.72 13.12
CA ILE A 71 6.17 7.66 12.66
C ILE A 71 6.74 9.07 12.47
N GLN A 72 7.60 9.55 13.37
CA GLN A 72 8.26 10.85 13.20
C GLN A 72 9.26 10.85 12.03
N GLN A 73 9.96 9.75 11.78
CA GLN A 73 10.81 9.58 10.59
C GLN A 73 9.99 9.53 9.30
N LEU A 74 8.81 8.92 9.33
CA LEU A 74 7.85 8.95 8.22
C LEU A 74 7.22 10.33 8.03
N ASN A 75 7.13 11.14 9.08
CA ASN A 75 6.64 12.51 8.99
C ASN A 75 7.73 13.50 8.50
N GLN A 76 8.94 13.02 8.21
CA GLN A 76 9.97 13.88 7.61
C GLN A 76 9.55 14.25 6.17
N PRO A 77 9.85 15.47 5.71
CA PRO A 77 9.56 15.90 4.33
C PRO A 77 10.12 14.92 3.29
N LYS A 78 11.29 14.33 3.56
CA LYS A 78 11.93 13.33 2.70
C LYS A 78 11.05 12.10 2.48
N MET A 79 10.35 11.64 3.51
CA MET A 79 9.48 10.46 3.37
C MET A 79 8.20 10.78 2.61
N HIS A 80 7.66 12.00 2.76
CA HIS A 80 6.53 12.45 1.96
C HIS A 80 6.88 12.46 0.46
N HIS A 81 8.08 12.91 0.10
CA HIS A 81 8.55 12.86 -1.29
C HIS A 81 8.72 11.43 -1.79
N LEU A 82 9.30 10.53 -0.99
CA LEU A 82 9.44 9.12 -1.35
C LEU A 82 8.08 8.45 -1.56
N LEU A 83 7.13 8.65 -0.65
CA LEU A 83 5.79 8.10 -0.75
C LEU A 83 5.06 8.67 -1.97
N LYS A 84 5.14 9.98 -2.19
CA LYS A 84 4.55 10.63 -3.36
C LYS A 84 5.14 10.06 -4.65
N ASN A 85 6.46 9.94 -4.74
CA ASN A 85 7.13 9.37 -5.91
C ASN A 85 6.75 7.90 -6.13
N ALA A 86 6.65 7.10 -5.07
CA ALA A 86 6.22 5.71 -5.17
C ALA A 86 4.78 5.59 -5.71
N VAL A 87 3.85 6.41 -5.20
CA VAL A 87 2.48 6.47 -5.70
C VAL A 87 2.45 6.93 -7.16
N THR A 88 3.19 7.97 -7.52
CA THR A 88 3.31 8.44 -8.91
C THR A 88 3.86 7.36 -9.83
N LEU A 89 4.86 6.59 -9.40
CA LEU A 89 5.41 5.47 -10.16
C LEU A 89 4.37 4.36 -10.36
N VAL A 90 3.61 4.01 -9.32
CA VAL A 90 2.53 3.01 -9.42
C VAL A 90 1.43 3.48 -10.36
N GLN A 91 1.04 4.75 -10.28
CA GLN A 91 0.06 5.35 -11.19
C GLN A 91 0.56 5.32 -12.63
N GLY A 92 1.80 5.75 -12.88
CA GLY A 92 2.40 5.72 -14.22
C GLY A 92 2.54 4.30 -14.78
N LEU A 93 2.86 3.30 -13.95
CA LEU A 93 2.86 1.90 -14.37
C LEU A 93 1.44 1.40 -14.70
N GLY A 94 0.43 1.87 -13.98
CA GLY A 94 -0.98 1.55 -14.21
C GLY A 94 -1.53 2.11 -15.53
N GLU A 95 -0.92 3.18 -16.07
CA GLU A 95 -1.28 3.74 -17.38
C GLU A 95 -0.70 2.93 -18.56
N ILE A 96 0.26 2.03 -18.30
CA ILE A 96 0.87 1.19 -19.33
C ILE A 96 0.03 -0.07 -19.52
N GLU A 97 -0.33 -0.36 -20.76
CA GLU A 97 -1.00 -1.60 -21.15
C GLU A 97 -0.27 -2.85 -20.61
N PRO A 98 -0.95 -3.77 -19.89
CA PRO A 98 -0.32 -4.95 -19.26
C PRO A 98 0.52 -5.79 -20.21
N VAL A 99 0.07 -5.93 -21.46
CA VAL A 99 0.78 -6.69 -22.51
C VAL A 99 2.14 -6.06 -22.84
N ARG A 100 2.28 -4.73 -22.78
CA ARG A 100 3.55 -4.04 -23.00
C ARG A 100 4.50 -4.26 -21.82
N VAL A 101 3.99 -4.16 -20.59
CA VAL A 101 4.75 -4.45 -19.37
C VAL A 101 5.31 -5.88 -19.41
N GLN A 102 4.45 -6.86 -19.70
CA GLN A 102 4.86 -8.27 -19.80
C GLN A 102 5.95 -8.49 -20.85
N LYS A 103 5.82 -7.88 -22.04
CA LYS A 103 6.84 -7.99 -23.10
C LYS A 103 8.18 -7.39 -22.68
N MET A 104 8.19 -6.25 -21.98
CA MET A 104 9.42 -5.63 -21.47
C MET A 104 10.10 -6.51 -20.43
N PHE A 105 9.36 -7.00 -19.43
CA PHE A 105 9.90 -7.91 -18.42
C PHE A 105 10.44 -9.20 -19.02
N HIS A 106 9.73 -9.78 -19.98
CA HIS A 106 10.19 -10.99 -20.68
C HIS A 106 11.49 -10.75 -21.47
N GLY A 107 11.59 -9.61 -22.14
CA GLY A 107 12.82 -9.19 -22.84
C GLY A 107 13.99 -8.98 -21.87
N LEU A 108 13.74 -8.35 -20.72
CA LEU A 108 14.75 -8.15 -19.67
C LEU A 108 15.23 -9.48 -19.06
N SER A 109 14.32 -10.41 -18.75
CA SER A 109 14.67 -11.73 -18.22
C SER A 109 15.59 -12.49 -19.19
N ARG A 110 15.21 -12.53 -20.47
CA ARG A 110 16.04 -13.17 -21.50
C ARG A 110 17.41 -12.50 -21.66
N GLY A 111 17.46 -11.17 -21.54
CA GLY A 111 18.71 -10.42 -21.57
C GLY A 111 19.63 -10.76 -20.40
N LEU A 112 19.08 -10.90 -19.19
CA LEU A 112 19.82 -11.33 -18.01
C LEU A 112 20.37 -12.75 -18.17
N GLU A 113 19.54 -13.71 -18.58
CA GLU A 113 19.95 -15.10 -18.87
C GLU A 113 21.06 -15.17 -19.93
N ALA A 114 20.94 -14.39 -21.01
CA ALA A 114 21.97 -14.32 -22.05
C ALA A 114 23.25 -13.65 -21.55
N SER A 115 23.15 -12.67 -20.64
CA SER A 115 24.32 -11.99 -20.08
C SER A 115 25.15 -12.90 -19.19
N GLU A 116 24.51 -13.81 -18.44
CA GLU A 116 25.20 -14.82 -17.63
C GLU A 116 26.06 -15.73 -18.50
N GLN A 117 25.54 -16.18 -19.65
CA GLN A 117 26.28 -17.01 -20.61
C GLN A 117 27.48 -16.28 -21.21
N VAL A 118 27.36 -14.98 -21.49
CA VAL A 118 28.47 -14.15 -21.99
C VAL A 118 29.52 -13.94 -20.91
N MET A 119 29.10 -13.66 -19.68
CA MET A 119 30.01 -13.48 -18.54
C MET A 119 30.76 -14.76 -18.18
N SER A 120 30.10 -15.93 -18.21
CA SER A 120 30.74 -17.23 -17.96
C SER A 120 31.81 -17.59 -19.00
N ASN A 121 31.68 -17.11 -20.24
CA ASN A 121 32.66 -17.36 -21.29
C ASN A 121 33.91 -16.48 -21.19
N GLY A 122 33.93 -15.46 -20.33
CA GLY A 122 35.11 -14.66 -19.96
C GLY A 122 35.79 -13.88 -21.09
N LYS A 123 35.24 -13.91 -22.31
CA LYS A 123 35.82 -13.26 -23.49
C LYS A 123 35.12 -11.95 -23.75
N THR A 124 35.89 -10.86 -23.77
CA THR A 124 35.41 -9.56 -24.22
C THR A 124 35.18 -9.61 -25.74
N PRO A 125 34.05 -9.10 -26.24
CA PRO A 125 33.82 -9.02 -27.68
C PRO A 125 34.89 -8.18 -28.36
N SER A 126 35.40 -8.66 -29.49
CA SER A 126 36.27 -7.86 -30.36
C SER A 126 35.50 -6.71 -31.03
N LEU A 127 36.21 -5.67 -31.51
CA LEU A 127 35.59 -4.54 -32.22
C LEU A 127 34.79 -4.98 -33.46
N TRP A 128 35.22 -6.06 -34.12
CA TRP A 128 34.51 -6.64 -35.25
C TRP A 128 33.20 -7.35 -34.83
N GLU A 129 33.22 -8.09 -33.72
CA GLU A 129 32.02 -8.70 -33.16
C GLU A 129 31.02 -7.65 -32.68
N MET A 130 31.48 -6.54 -32.08
CA MET A 130 30.62 -5.41 -31.74
C MET A 130 29.96 -4.80 -32.98
N ALA A 131 30.71 -4.63 -34.08
CA ALA A 131 30.16 -4.13 -35.34
C ALA A 131 29.12 -5.12 -35.93
N LYS A 132 29.32 -6.43 -35.74
CA LYS A 132 28.36 -7.46 -36.12
C LYS A 132 27.09 -7.38 -35.27
N TYR A 133 27.21 -7.21 -33.95
CA TYR A 133 26.08 -7.01 -33.05
C TYR A 133 25.28 -5.74 -33.39
N ALA A 134 25.94 -4.64 -33.73
CA ALA A 134 25.26 -3.41 -34.13
C ALA A 134 24.42 -3.57 -35.43
N ARG A 135 24.70 -4.59 -36.26
CA ARG A 135 23.91 -4.92 -37.46
C ARG A 135 22.75 -5.87 -37.17
N ASP A 136 22.73 -6.50 -35.99
CA ASP A 136 21.66 -7.40 -35.58
C ASP A 136 20.30 -6.65 -35.56
N PRO A 137 19.23 -7.20 -36.17
CA PRO A 137 17.91 -6.57 -36.18
C PRO A 137 17.32 -6.31 -34.79
N ALA A 138 17.51 -7.23 -33.83
CA ALA A 138 16.99 -7.10 -32.47
C ALA A 138 17.73 -6.01 -31.69
N ILE A 139 19.06 -5.92 -31.85
CA ILE A 139 19.86 -4.86 -31.23
C ILE A 139 19.48 -3.49 -31.79
N ARG A 140 19.33 -3.36 -33.12
CA ARG A 140 18.90 -2.09 -33.74
C ARG A 140 17.50 -1.67 -33.30
N LEU A 141 16.56 -2.60 -33.17
CA LEU A 141 15.22 -2.32 -32.65
C LEU A 141 15.27 -1.81 -31.21
N SER A 142 16.06 -2.44 -30.35
CA SER A 142 16.26 -1.99 -28.96
C SER A 142 16.88 -0.60 -28.90
N MET A 143 17.90 -0.32 -29.72
CA MET A 143 18.51 1.02 -29.83
C MET A 143 17.49 2.06 -30.30
N ALA A 144 16.72 1.77 -31.35
CA ALA A 144 15.69 2.67 -31.86
C ALA A 144 14.60 2.93 -30.80
N THR A 145 14.20 1.91 -30.06
CA THR A 145 13.24 2.02 -28.96
C THR A 145 13.78 2.91 -27.84
N MET A 146 15.04 2.71 -27.44
CA MET A 146 15.69 3.54 -26.43
C MET A 146 15.76 5.01 -26.86
N LEU A 147 16.14 5.27 -28.12
CA LEU A 147 16.16 6.62 -28.68
C LEU A 147 14.76 7.26 -28.71
N ALA A 148 13.72 6.49 -29.01
CA ALA A 148 12.34 6.97 -28.98
C ALA A 148 11.88 7.33 -27.56
N ILE A 149 12.24 6.52 -26.55
CA ILE A 149 11.97 6.81 -25.14
C ILE A 149 12.70 8.09 -24.71
N LEU A 150 13.99 8.22 -25.04
CA LEU A 150 14.79 9.42 -24.75
C LEU A 150 14.17 10.67 -25.40
N ARG A 151 13.70 10.56 -26.65
CA ARG A 151 13.01 11.65 -27.33
C ARG A 151 11.72 12.06 -26.60
N GLY A 152 10.88 11.10 -26.21
CA GLY A 152 9.65 11.38 -25.47
C GLY A 152 9.89 12.08 -24.14
N MET A 153 10.94 11.69 -23.40
CA MET A 153 11.34 12.38 -22.17
C MET A 153 11.83 13.82 -22.44
N GLY A 154 12.58 14.03 -23.53
CA GLY A 154 13.02 15.37 -23.92
C GLY A 154 11.86 16.29 -24.31
N GLU A 155 10.80 15.74 -24.92
CA GLU A 155 9.58 16.48 -25.26
C GLU A 155 8.81 16.89 -23.98
N SER A 156 8.68 16.01 -22.98
CA SER A 156 8.01 16.36 -21.72
C SER A 156 8.71 17.49 -20.94
N PHE A 157 10.05 17.51 -20.91
CA PHE A 157 10.78 18.58 -20.22
C PHE A 157 10.67 19.94 -20.91
N ARG A 158 10.53 19.96 -22.25
CA ARG A 158 10.32 21.19 -23.02
C ARG A 158 8.90 21.75 -22.87
N ASP A 159 7.92 20.88 -22.71
CA ASP A 159 6.54 21.30 -22.47
C ASP A 159 6.36 21.93 -21.09
N GLU A 160 7.14 21.49 -20.09
CA GLU A 160 7.19 22.12 -18.76
C GLU A 160 7.84 23.51 -18.83
N SER A 161 8.99 23.67 -19.51
CA SER A 161 9.65 24.98 -19.62
C SER A 161 8.79 26.03 -20.33
N ASN A 162 8.02 25.63 -21.35
CA ASN A 162 7.13 26.55 -22.08
C ASN A 162 5.87 26.96 -21.30
N ARG A 163 5.51 26.22 -20.24
CA ARG A 163 4.38 26.56 -19.36
C ARG A 163 4.77 27.53 -18.24
N GLU A 164 6.03 27.54 -17.83
CA GLU A 164 6.54 28.47 -16.81
C GLU A 164 6.86 29.87 -17.37
N GLU A 165 6.97 30.02 -18.69
CA GLU A 165 7.19 31.32 -19.37
C GLU A 165 5.90 32.08 -19.73
N LYS A 166 4.72 31.59 -19.35
CA LYS A 166 3.41 32.23 -19.55
C LYS A 166 2.77 32.64 -18.22
#